data_AF-A0A4R7TDN7-F1
#
_entry.id   AF-A0A4R7TDN7-F1
#
_cell.length_a   1.000
_cell.length_b   1.000
_cell.length_c   1.000
_cell.angle_alpha   90.00
_cell.angle_beta   90.00
_cell.angle_gamma   90.00
#
_symmetry.space_group_name_H-M   'P 1'
#
loop_
_entity.id
_entity.type
_entity.pdbx_description
1 polymer ?
#
loop_
_entity_poly.entity_id
_entity_poly.type
_entity_poly.pdbx_seq_one_letter_code
_entity_poly.pdbx_strand_id
1 'polypeptide(L)' 'MTESFGTTAPHRRVRVWFGAHPIADHTAVADQAAQYEEAMRRRFASLRVTSEPVLVTTATPAEMSR' A
#
# COMPACT_ATOMS: atom_id res chain seq x y z
N MET A 1 -1.64 -1.06 28.07
CA MET A 1 -2.80 -0.42 27.42
C MET A 1 -2.30 0.07 26.08
N THR A 2 -2.41 -0.75 25.04
CA THR A 2 -2.07 -0.35 23.66
C THR A 2 -3.39 -0.39 22.92
N GLU A 3 -4.06 0.74 22.91
CA GLU A 3 -5.27 0.94 22.13
C GLU A 3 -4.86 0.98 20.65
N SER A 4 -4.97 -0.17 19.98
CA SER A 4 -4.84 -0.26 18.53
C SER A 4 -6.15 0.24 17.94
N PHE A 5 -6.22 1.55 17.67
CA PHE A 5 -7.36 2.19 17.04
C PHE A 5 -7.65 1.50 15.70
N GLY A 6 -8.80 0.81 15.65
CA GLY A 6 -9.37 0.27 14.43
C GLY A 6 -9.51 1.40 13.42
N THR A 7 -8.60 1.43 12.45
CA THR A 7 -8.71 2.33 11.32
C THR A 7 -9.32 1.50 10.21
N THR A 8 -10.49 1.91 9.71
CA THR A 8 -10.92 1.59 8.34
C THR A 8 -9.82 2.10 7.42
N ALA A 9 -8.77 1.30 7.24
CA ALA A 9 -7.52 1.78 6.71
C ALA A 9 -7.66 1.87 5.20
N PRO A 10 -7.68 3.09 4.61
CA PRO A 10 -7.63 3.21 3.16
C PRO A 10 -6.36 2.48 2.71
N HIS A 11 -6.50 1.63 1.69
CA HIS A 11 -5.36 0.93 1.13
C HIS A 11 -4.24 1.92 0.79
N ARG A 12 -2.99 1.52 0.94
CA ARG A 12 -1.83 2.31 0.56
C ARG A 12 -1.12 1.60 -0.57
N ARG A 13 -0.73 2.37 -1.58
CA ARG A 13 0.06 1.91 -2.70
C ARG A 13 1.51 2.30 -2.48
N VAL A 14 2.31 1.29 -2.21
CA VAL A 14 3.76 1.39 -2.13
C VAL A 14 4.33 1.10 -3.52
N ARG A 15 5.08 2.04 -4.08
CA ARG A 15 5.81 1.85 -5.34
C ARG A 15 7.31 1.91 -5.08
N VAL A 16 8.03 0.98 -5.67
CA VAL A 16 9.48 0.87 -5.60
C VAL A 16 10.05 1.29 -6.94
N TRP A 17 10.95 2.27 -6.90
CA TRP A 17 11.57 2.86 -8.07
C TRP A 17 13.06 2.53 -8.12
N PHE A 18 13.50 2.08 -9.28
CA PHE A 18 14.91 1.96 -9.64
C PHE A 18 15.26 3.09 -10.60
N GLY A 19 15.87 4.15 -10.08
CA GLY A 19 16.11 5.37 -10.86
C GLY A 19 14.78 5.99 -11.33
N ALA A 20 14.53 5.96 -12.64
CA ALA A 20 13.32 6.49 -13.27
C ALA A 20 12.21 5.45 -13.53
N HIS A 21 12.48 4.15 -13.30
CA HIS A 21 11.54 3.08 -13.65
C HIS A 21 10.92 2.44 -12.40
N PRO A 22 9.58 2.34 -12.31
CA PRO A 22 8.92 1.59 -11.24
C PRO A 22 9.16 0.10 -11.46
N ILE A 23 9.77 -0.58 -10.49
CA ILE A 23 10.07 -2.01 -10.56
C ILE A 23 9.08 -2.87 -9.79
N ALA A 24 8.34 -2.27 -8.84
CA ALA A 24 7.28 -2.93 -8.10
C ALA A 24 6.21 -1.92 -7.71
N ASP A 25 4.94 -2.31 -7.83
CA ASP A 25 3.83 -1.59 -7.26
C ASP A 25 2.99 -2.55 -6.42
N HIS A 26 2.76 -2.18 -5.17
CA HIS A 26 2.07 -3.02 -4.20
C HIS A 26 1.00 -2.20 -3.50
N THR A 27 -0.26 -2.57 -3.67
CA THR A 27 -1.39 -1.92 -2.99
C THR A 27 -1.92 -2.86 -1.92
N ALA A 28 -1.83 -2.44 -0.65
CA ALA A 28 -2.26 -3.24 0.49
C ALA A 28 -2.88 -2.36 1.58
N VAL A 29 -3.51 -2.96 2.58
CA VAL A 29 -3.97 -2.24 3.78
C VAL A 29 -2.81 -1.52 4.46
N ALA A 30 -3.08 -0.42 5.17
CA ALA A 30 -2.04 0.48 5.70
C ALA A 30 -0.96 -0.25 6.54
N ASP A 31 -1.35 -1.26 7.31
CA ASP A 31 -0.43 -2.08 8.11
C ASP A 31 0.54 -2.90 7.23
N GLN A 32 -0.02 -3.64 6.26
CA GLN A 32 0.75 -4.43 5.31
C GLN A 32 1.64 -3.55 4.41
N ALA A 33 1.14 -2.38 4.02
CA ALA A 33 1.90 -1.41 3.24
C ALA A 33 3.09 -0.84 4.02
N ALA A 34 2.91 -0.55 5.32
CA ALA A 34 4.00 -0.10 6.18
C ALA A 34 5.07 -1.19 6.35
N GLN A 35 4.66 -2.42 6.64
CA GLN A 35 5.59 -3.56 6.72
C GLN A 35 6.33 -3.81 5.40
N TYR A 36 5.64 -3.70 4.26
CA TYR A 36 6.25 -3.86 2.94
C TYR A 36 7.25 -2.74 2.65
N GLU A 37 6.92 -1.49 2.98
CA GLU A 37 7.85 -0.35 2.87
C GLU A 37 9.10 -0.58 3.70
N GLU A 38 8.97 -0.93 4.98
CA GLU A 38 10.11 -1.15 5.87
C GLU A 38 10.97 -2.33 5.40
N ALA A 39 10.36 -3.44 4.98
CA ALA A 39 11.08 -4.59 4.45
C ALA A 39 11.83 -4.24 3.15
N MET A 40 11.21 -3.47 2.25
CA MET A 40 11.81 -2.98 1.01
C MET A 40 12.95 -2.01 1.30
N ARG A 41 12.74 -1.00 2.16
CA ARG A 41 13.78 -0.02 2.53
C ARG A 41 14.94 -0.67 3.26
N ARG A 42 14.69 -1.69 4.08
CA ARG A 42 15.74 -2.44 4.80
C ARG A 42 16.61 -3.28 3.87
N ARG A 43 16.01 -3.93 2.87
CA ARG A 43 16.74 -4.76 1.89
C ARG A 43 17.37 -3.93 0.77
N PHE A 44 16.76 -2.80 0.44
CA PHE A 44 17.12 -1.96 -0.69
C PHE A 44 17.25 -0.49 -0.26
N ALA A 45 18.17 -0.21 0.66
CA ALA A 45 18.41 1.13 1.19
C ALA A 45 18.75 2.18 0.11
N SER A 46 19.22 1.76 -1.06
CA SER A 46 19.52 2.62 -2.21
C SER A 46 18.33 2.89 -3.13
N LEU A 47 17.19 2.23 -2.94
CA LEU A 47 16.01 2.39 -3.80
C LEU A 47 15.06 3.44 -3.25
N ARG A 48 14.42 4.15 -4.19
CA ARG A 48 13.37 5.12 -3.85
C ARG A 48 12.06 4.37 -3.68
N VAL A 49 11.53 4.37 -2.46
CA VAL A 49 10.21 3.81 -2.15
C VAL A 49 9.25 4.97 -1.90
N THR A 50 8.09 4.96 -2.56
CA THR A 50 7.04 5.97 -2.40
C THR A 50 5.76 5.30 -1.90
N SER A 51 5.14 5.84 -0.86
CA SER A 51 3.91 5.32 -0.28
C SER A 51 2.80 6.36 -0.42
N GLU A 52 1.77 6.04 -1.20
CA GLU A 52 0.63 6.93 -1.45
C GLU A 52 -0.65 6.30 -0.89
N PRO A 53 -1.49 7.05 -0.15
CA PRO A 53 -2.80 6.57 0.27
C PRO A 53 -3.73 6.45 -0.95
N VAL A 54 -4.35 5.29 -1.12
CA VAL A 54 -5.30 4.99 -2.18
C VAL A 54 -6.67 4.73 -1.58
N LEU A 55 -7.62 5.59 -1.92
CA LEU A 55 -9.04 5.31 -1.72
C LEU A 55 -9.45 4.22 -2.71
N VAL A 56 -9.32 2.96 -2.28
CA VAL A 56 -9.92 1.85 -3.03
C VAL A 56 -11.40 1.90 -2.71
N THR A 57 -12.15 2.56 -3.57
CA THR A 57 -13.57 2.26 -3.71
C THR A 57 -13.61 0.84 -4.25
N THR A 58 -13.83 -0.14 -3.38
CA THR A 58 -14.27 -1.45 -3.83
C THR A 58 -15.66 -1.21 -4.41
N ALA A 59 -15.74 -0.79 -5.67
CA ALA A 59 -16.97 -0.80 -6.42
C ALA A 59 -17.39 -2.28 -6.42
N THR A 60 -18.32 -2.60 -5.53
CA THR A 60 -18.99 -3.90 -5.54
C THR A 60 -19.65 -3.99 -6.91
N PRO A 61 -19.36 -4.99 -7.77
CA PRO A 61 -20.20 -5.25 -8.91
C PRO A 61 -21.49 -5.91 -8.39
N ALA A 62 -22.28 -5.17 -7.61
CA ALA A 62 -23.55 -5.62 -7.05
C ALA A 62 -24.73 -5.31 -7.98
N GLU A 63 -24.48 -4.85 -9.21
CA GLU A 63 -25.54 -4.36 -10.09
C GLU A 63 -25.50 -5.03 -11.47
N MET A 64 -25.52 -6.36 -11.51
CA MET A 64 -25.83 -7.09 -12.75
C MET A 64 -26.41 -8.49 -12.48
N SER A 65 -27.61 -8.54 -11.90
CA SER A 65 -28.67 -9.51 -12.25
C SER A 65 -29.93 -9.14 -11.51
N ARG A 66 -30.73 -8.28 -12.15
CA ARG A 66 -32.13 -8.01 -11.82
C ARG A 66 -33.03 -8.97 -12.60
#